data_AF-A0A260ZR48-F1
#
_entry.id   AF-A0A260ZR48-F1
#
_cell.length_a   1.000
_cell.length_b   1.000
_cell.length_c   1.000
_cell.angle_alpha   90.00
_cell.angle_beta   90.00
_cell.angle_gamma   90.00
#
_symmetry.space_group_name_H-M   'P 1'
#
loop_
_entity.id
_entity.type
_entity.pdbx_description
1 polymer ?
#
loop_
_entity_poly.entity_id
_entity_poly.type
_entity_poly.pdbx_seq_one_letter_code
_entity_poly.pdbx_strand_id
1 'polypeptide(L)'
;MSQKWTCVHLLPPSSSSSKIDANCSSDLCHNGGACVPSEHNDNEQVCECTTGFTGAKCQIDVCPTGRFGVDCMQLCKCQNGAICDPKDGTCECSPGWSGKKCDKAGQCSCSPGWLGPTCQVEMLDPNNIANRGDLPEDWEWRVKR
;
A
#
# COMPACT_ATOMS: atom_id res chain seq x y z
N MET A 1 -2.60 -7.00 -70.32
CA MET A 1 -2.20 -5.64 -69.94
C MET A 1 -2.80 -5.34 -68.57
N SER A 2 -2.01 -5.50 -67.50
CA SER A 2 -2.34 -4.96 -66.18
C SER A 2 -1.05 -4.46 -65.58
N GLN A 3 -0.91 -3.14 -65.52
CA GLN A 3 0.26 -2.46 -64.98
C GLN A 3 0.29 -2.64 -63.47
N LYS A 4 1.40 -3.17 -62.96
CA LYS A 4 1.68 -3.24 -61.52
C LYS A 4 2.14 -1.86 -61.07
N TRP A 5 1.39 -1.22 -60.18
CA TRP A 5 1.81 0.01 -59.52
C TRP A 5 2.56 -0.37 -58.24
N THR A 6 3.89 -0.26 -58.24
CA THR A 6 4.72 -0.37 -57.04
C THR A 6 4.63 0.92 -56.25
N CYS A 7 4.20 0.84 -54.99
CA CYS A 7 4.26 1.95 -54.05
C CYS A 7 5.74 2.24 -53.73
N VAL A 8 6.27 3.34 -54.24
CA VAL A 8 7.58 3.86 -53.84
C VAL A 8 7.38 4.57 -52.50
N HIS A 9 8.10 4.13 -51.47
CA HIS A 9 8.17 4.83 -50.20
C HIS A 9 8.74 6.24 -50.41
N LEU A 10 7.87 7.24 -50.48
CA LEU A 10 8.25 8.64 -50.28
C LEU A 10 8.31 8.87 -48.77
N LEU A 11 9.53 8.87 -48.23
CA LEU A 11 9.84 9.40 -46.90
C LEU A 11 9.49 10.90 -46.89
N PRO A 12 8.69 11.40 -45.93
CA PRO A 12 8.66 12.83 -45.65
C PRO A 12 9.97 13.27 -44.95
N PRO A 13 10.42 14.52 -45.17
CA PRO A 13 11.69 15.02 -44.67
C PRO A 13 11.70 15.05 -43.14
N SER A 14 12.84 14.65 -42.59
CA SER A 14 13.25 14.79 -41.20
C SER A 14 12.87 16.16 -40.62
N SER A 15 11.73 16.18 -39.93
CA SER A 15 11.43 17.17 -38.91
C SER A 15 11.52 16.41 -37.59
N SER A 16 12.67 16.53 -36.93
CA SER A 16 12.90 15.98 -35.61
C SER A 16 11.77 16.40 -34.66
N SER A 17 10.92 15.44 -34.32
CA SER A 17 10.19 15.42 -33.06
C SER A 17 9.82 13.98 -32.81
N SER A 18 10.73 13.28 -32.14
CA SER A 18 10.36 12.19 -31.25
C SER A 18 9.14 12.64 -30.44
N LYS A 19 7.97 12.07 -30.68
CA LYS A 19 6.84 12.22 -29.75
C LYS A 19 6.23 10.86 -29.50
N ILE A 20 6.98 10.05 -28.76
CA ILE A 20 6.36 9.15 -27.80
C ILE A 20 7.01 9.46 -26.46
N ASP A 21 6.45 10.43 -25.76
CA ASP A 21 6.36 10.37 -24.30
C ASP A 21 4.96 10.93 -23.99
N ALA A 22 3.91 10.10 -23.83
CA ALA A 22 3.68 9.37 -22.60
C ALA A 22 4.02 10.24 -21.36
N ASN A 23 3.43 11.44 -21.27
CA ASN A 23 3.60 12.34 -20.12
C ASN A 23 3.10 11.70 -18.79
N CYS A 24 2.48 10.52 -18.84
CA CYS A 24 2.22 9.70 -17.67
C CYS A 24 3.52 9.14 -17.07
N SER A 25 4.20 9.98 -16.30
CA SER A 25 5.18 9.52 -15.33
C SER A 25 4.46 8.75 -14.22
N SER A 26 5.03 7.62 -13.79
CA SER A 26 4.49 6.78 -12.71
C SER A 26 4.28 7.53 -11.40
N ASP A 27 4.92 8.69 -11.25
CA ASP A 27 4.91 9.49 -10.02
C ASP A 27 3.80 10.55 -9.99
N LEU A 28 3.04 10.69 -11.09
CA LEU A 28 1.98 11.71 -11.19
C LEU A 28 0.71 11.31 -10.42
N CYS A 29 0.31 10.04 -10.50
CA CYS A 29 -0.87 9.51 -9.83
C CYS A 29 -0.44 8.58 -8.68
N HIS A 30 -0.79 8.96 -7.45
CA HIS A 30 -0.50 8.19 -6.26
C HIS A 30 -1.41 6.97 -6.13
N ASN A 31 -1.06 6.05 -5.23
CA ASN A 31 -1.91 4.90 -4.84
C ASN A 31 -2.35 4.00 -6.01
N GLY A 32 -1.50 3.91 -7.04
CA GLY A 32 -1.75 3.09 -8.22
C GLY A 32 -2.84 3.62 -9.15
N GLY A 33 -3.17 4.92 -9.07
CA GLY A 33 -4.06 5.57 -10.03
C GLY A 33 -3.52 5.51 -11.46
N ALA A 34 -4.42 5.35 -12.43
CA ALA A 34 -4.07 5.32 -13.84
C ALA A 34 -4.02 6.76 -14.38
N CYS A 35 -2.90 7.12 -15.01
CA CYS A 35 -2.80 8.38 -15.71
C CYS A 35 -3.38 8.24 -17.11
N VAL A 36 -4.35 9.10 -17.44
CA VAL A 36 -5.00 9.14 -18.75
C VAL A 36 -4.96 10.55 -19.35
N PRO A 37 -4.93 10.69 -20.68
CA PRO A 37 -5.04 12.00 -21.33
C PRO A 37 -6.37 12.68 -21.01
N SER A 38 -6.38 13.99 -20.82
CA SER A 38 -7.61 14.77 -20.66
C SER A 38 -8.40 14.83 -21.97
N GLU A 39 -9.73 14.69 -21.89
CA GLU A 39 -10.63 14.87 -23.05
C GLU A 39 -10.74 16.33 -23.50
N HIS A 40 -10.30 17.29 -22.68
CA HIS A 40 -10.43 18.72 -22.97
C HIS A 40 -9.15 19.39 -23.44
N ASN A 41 -7.99 18.77 -23.19
CA ASN A 41 -6.69 19.32 -23.55
C ASN A 41 -5.64 18.20 -23.60
N ASP A 42 -5.06 17.93 -24.77
CA ASP A 42 -4.00 16.93 -24.96
C ASP A 42 -2.73 17.20 -24.12
N ASN A 43 -2.57 18.38 -23.54
CA ASN A 43 -1.47 18.73 -22.63
C ASN A 43 -1.84 18.60 -21.14
N GLU A 44 -3.09 18.27 -20.83
CA GLU A 44 -3.60 18.08 -19.48
C GLU A 44 -3.80 16.59 -19.19
N GLN A 45 -3.55 16.21 -17.94
CA GLN A 45 -3.46 14.81 -17.52
C GLN A 45 -4.38 14.61 -16.34
N VAL A 46 -5.18 13.55 -16.41
CA VAL A 46 -6.15 13.22 -15.37
C VAL A 46 -5.75 11.90 -14.74
N CYS A 47 -5.80 11.83 -13.41
CA CYS A 47 -5.62 10.60 -12.67
C CYS A 47 -6.97 9.93 -12.44
N GLU A 48 -7.16 8.75 -13.03
CA GLU A 48 -8.25 7.85 -12.65
C GLU A 48 -7.85 7.10 -11.39
N CYS A 49 -8.50 7.46 -10.28
CA CYS A 49 -8.16 6.89 -8.98
C CYS A 49 -8.70 5.47 -8.81
N THR A 50 -7.88 4.65 -8.17
CA THR A 50 -8.33 3.35 -7.69
C THR A 50 -9.33 3.54 -6.56
N THR A 51 -10.15 2.51 -6.34
CA THR A 51 -11.19 2.53 -5.32
C THR A 51 -10.60 2.77 -3.94
N GLY A 52 -11.21 3.66 -3.16
CA GLY A 52 -10.70 4.04 -1.85
C GLY A 52 -9.85 5.32 -1.84
N PHE A 53 -9.58 5.93 -3.00
CA PHE A 53 -8.82 7.19 -3.11
C PHE A 53 -9.50 8.26 -3.98
N THR A 54 -9.17 9.51 -3.71
CA THR A 54 -9.61 10.71 -4.44
C THR A 54 -8.53 11.80 -4.49
N GLY A 55 -8.87 12.95 -5.08
CA GLY A 55 -7.98 14.09 -5.31
C GLY A 55 -7.38 14.08 -6.72
N ALA A 56 -6.85 15.23 -7.16
CA ALA A 56 -6.31 15.40 -8.51
C ALA A 56 -5.19 14.41 -8.87
N LYS A 57 -4.51 13.86 -7.86
CA LYS A 57 -3.45 12.87 -8.00
C LYS A 57 -3.71 11.59 -7.21
N CYS A 58 -4.95 11.33 -6.79
CA CYS A 58 -5.33 10.15 -5.99
C CYS A 58 -4.63 10.03 -4.62
N GLN A 59 -4.25 11.17 -4.04
CA GLN A 59 -3.48 11.24 -2.79
C GLN A 59 -4.32 11.24 -1.51
N ILE A 60 -5.66 11.27 -1.64
CA ILE A 60 -6.57 11.41 -0.49
C ILE A 60 -7.33 10.11 -0.31
N ASP A 61 -7.23 9.51 0.87
CA ASP A 61 -8.02 8.32 1.23
C ASP A 61 -9.48 8.75 1.47
N VAL A 62 -10.43 8.12 0.78
CA VAL A 62 -11.86 8.42 0.99
C VAL A 62 -12.54 7.50 1.99
N CYS A 63 -11.95 6.33 2.28
CA CYS A 63 -12.61 5.39 3.16
C CYS A 63 -12.47 5.78 4.63
N PRO A 64 -13.60 5.89 5.37
CA PRO A 64 -13.53 6.12 6.80
C PRO A 64 -12.89 4.92 7.48
N THR A 65 -12.31 5.14 8.65
CA THR A 65 -11.61 4.12 9.42
C THR A 65 -12.46 2.85 9.57
N GLY A 66 -11.88 1.71 9.19
CA GLY A 66 -12.53 0.40 9.27
C GLY A 66 -13.29 -0.02 8.01
N ARG A 67 -13.20 0.72 6.89
CA ARG A 67 -13.80 0.36 5.61
C ARG A 67 -12.80 0.41 4.46
N PHE A 68 -13.09 -0.33 3.38
CA PHE A 68 -12.24 -0.38 2.18
C PHE A 68 -13.05 -0.74 0.91
N GLY A 69 -12.40 -0.63 -0.25
CA GLY A 69 -12.92 -1.05 -1.56
C GLY A 69 -13.78 0.01 -2.26
N VAL A 70 -14.49 -0.41 -3.32
CA VAL A 70 -15.41 0.46 -4.09
C VAL A 70 -16.44 1.06 -3.14
N ASP A 71 -16.56 2.39 -3.15
CA ASP A 71 -17.47 3.18 -2.29
C ASP A 71 -17.39 2.83 -0.80
N CYS A 72 -16.27 2.25 -0.33
CA CYS A 72 -16.04 1.87 1.06
C CYS A 72 -17.11 0.92 1.62
N MET A 73 -17.69 0.10 0.74
CA MET A 73 -18.76 -0.83 1.12
C MET A 73 -18.25 -2.04 1.91
N GLN A 74 -16.94 -2.32 1.88
CA GLN A 74 -16.36 -3.47 2.57
C GLN A 74 -15.86 -3.07 3.96
N LEU A 75 -15.99 -3.99 4.93
CA LEU A 75 -15.57 -3.80 6.31
C LEU A 75 -14.20 -4.44 6.56
N CYS A 76 -13.29 -3.67 7.13
CA CYS A 76 -11.99 -4.15 7.55
C CYS A 76 -12.12 -5.22 8.64
N LYS A 77 -11.34 -6.28 8.51
CA LYS A 77 -11.34 -7.42 9.45
C LYS A 77 -10.04 -7.51 10.26
N CYS A 78 -9.20 -6.48 10.17
CA CYS A 78 -7.96 -6.35 10.91
C CYS A 78 -8.26 -6.30 12.42
N GLN A 79 -7.43 -6.97 13.21
CA GLN A 79 -7.57 -7.08 14.66
C GLN A 79 -6.42 -6.34 15.35
N ASN A 80 -6.56 -6.14 16.66
CA ASN A 80 -5.46 -5.71 17.55
C ASN A 80 -4.79 -4.38 17.17
N GLY A 81 -5.58 -3.41 16.68
CA GLY A 81 -5.08 -2.07 16.36
C GLY A 81 -4.34 -1.96 15.02
N ALA A 82 -4.38 -3.00 14.19
CA ALA A 82 -3.81 -2.98 12.85
C ALA A 82 -4.48 -1.95 11.94
N ILE A 83 -3.68 -1.37 11.05
CA ILE A 83 -4.13 -0.40 10.04
C ILE A 83 -4.63 -1.19 8.83
N CYS A 84 -5.75 -0.76 8.28
CA CYS A 84 -6.39 -1.41 7.14
C CYS A 84 -6.17 -0.56 5.89
N ASP A 85 -5.68 -1.18 4.82
CA ASP A 85 -5.52 -0.52 3.53
C ASP A 85 -6.91 -0.20 2.92
N PRO A 86 -7.18 1.07 2.56
CA PRO A 86 -8.50 1.50 2.06
C PRO A 86 -8.83 0.94 0.67
N LYS A 87 -7.84 0.44 -0.07
CA LYS A 87 -8.00 -0.13 -1.41
C LYS A 87 -8.55 -1.55 -1.37
N ASP A 88 -7.86 -2.42 -0.63
CA ASP A 88 -8.06 -3.87 -0.72
C ASP A 88 -8.30 -4.54 0.64
N GLY A 89 -8.21 -3.77 1.72
CA GLY A 89 -8.48 -4.25 3.08
C GLY A 89 -7.37 -5.10 3.67
N THR A 90 -6.17 -5.07 3.07
CA THR A 90 -4.98 -5.71 3.67
C THR A 90 -4.63 -5.05 5.00
N CYS A 91 -4.07 -5.84 5.92
CA CYS A 91 -3.78 -5.39 7.28
C CYS A 91 -2.29 -5.17 7.47
N GLU A 92 -1.91 -3.95 7.82
CA GLU A 92 -0.59 -3.66 8.38
C GLU A 92 -0.64 -3.88 9.89
N CYS A 93 0.05 -4.93 10.35
CA CYS A 93 -0.02 -5.35 11.74
C CYS A 93 0.81 -4.44 12.65
N SER A 94 0.22 -4.04 13.77
CA SER A 94 0.96 -3.40 14.87
C SER A 94 2.05 -4.35 15.41
N PRO A 95 3.12 -3.80 16.01
CA PRO A 95 4.19 -4.61 16.59
C PRO A 95 3.66 -5.71 17.52
N GLY A 96 4.21 -6.93 17.39
CA GLY A 96 3.78 -8.09 18.18
C GLY A 96 2.65 -8.91 17.56
N TRP A 97 2.05 -8.45 16.45
CA TRP A 97 0.95 -9.14 15.76
C TRP A 97 1.31 -9.58 14.36
N SER A 98 0.73 -10.70 13.93
CA SER A 98 0.96 -11.29 12.62
C SER A 98 -0.27 -12.03 12.09
N GLY A 99 -0.15 -12.55 10.88
CA GLY A 99 -1.26 -13.20 10.17
C GLY A 99 -2.06 -12.20 9.33
N LYS A 100 -2.86 -12.72 8.39
CA LYS A 100 -3.60 -11.88 7.42
C LYS A 100 -4.56 -10.87 8.07
N LYS A 101 -5.00 -11.14 9.30
CA LYS A 101 -5.89 -10.27 10.07
C LYS A 101 -5.22 -9.69 11.31
N CYS A 102 -3.90 -9.89 11.46
CA CYS A 102 -3.17 -9.50 12.67
C CYS A 102 -3.74 -10.13 13.95
N ASP A 103 -4.26 -11.35 13.83
CA ASP A 103 -4.94 -12.11 14.89
C ASP A 103 -4.00 -13.03 15.68
N LYS A 104 -2.74 -13.16 15.24
CA LYS A 104 -1.74 -14.00 15.90
C LYS A 104 -0.77 -13.12 16.69
N ALA A 105 -0.70 -13.34 18.00
CA ALA A 105 0.24 -12.67 18.89
C ALA A 105 1.62 -13.35 18.88
N GLY A 106 2.68 -12.58 19.09
CA GLY A 106 4.01 -13.09 19.47
C GLY A 106 4.90 -13.53 18.31
N GLN A 107 4.71 -12.97 17.12
CA GLN A 107 5.51 -13.32 15.94
C GLN A 107 6.40 -12.16 15.48
N CYS A 108 6.93 -11.39 16.42
CA CYS A 108 8.13 -10.61 16.14
C CYS A 108 9.28 -11.61 15.98
N SER A 109 9.88 -11.66 14.79
CA SER A 109 11.24 -12.18 14.66
C SER A 109 12.16 -11.19 15.35
N CYS A 110 12.55 -11.47 16.58
CA CYS A 110 13.47 -10.61 17.28
C CYS A 110 14.87 -10.69 16.64
N SER A 111 15.65 -9.62 16.76
CA SER A 111 17.08 -9.66 16.39
C SER A 111 17.77 -10.82 17.12
N PRO A 112 18.78 -11.49 16.51
CA PRO A 112 19.53 -12.54 17.19
C PRO A 112 20.03 -12.05 18.56
N GLY A 113 19.64 -12.72 19.64
CA GLY A 113 19.89 -12.23 21.00
C GLY A 113 18.64 -11.98 21.83
N TRP A 114 17.45 -11.86 21.22
CA TRP A 114 16.23 -11.42 21.89
C TRP A 114 15.07 -12.41 21.69
N LEU A 115 14.21 -12.55 22.71
CA LEU A 115 13.03 -13.42 22.73
C LEU A 115 11.83 -12.77 23.41
N GLY A 116 10.68 -13.43 23.34
CA GLY A 116 9.42 -12.99 23.96
C GLY A 116 8.52 -12.13 23.05
N PRO A 117 7.27 -11.88 23.47
CA PRO A 117 6.26 -11.19 22.65
C PRO A 117 6.57 -9.71 22.37
N THR A 118 7.54 -9.12 23.08
CA THR A 118 7.98 -7.71 22.94
C THR A 118 9.45 -7.55 22.55
N CYS A 119 10.20 -8.63 22.31
CA CYS A 119 11.65 -8.61 22.05
C CYS A 119 12.47 -7.86 23.12
N GLN A 120 12.11 -8.02 24.38
CA GLN A 120 12.80 -7.41 25.53
C GLN A 120 13.55 -8.42 26.41
N VAL A 121 13.48 -9.72 26.09
CA VAL A 121 14.13 -10.77 26.88
C VAL A 121 15.41 -11.19 26.17
N GLU A 122 16.56 -11.00 26.81
CA GLU A 122 17.87 -11.35 26.27
C GLU A 122 18.14 -12.86 26.43
N MET A 123 18.61 -13.54 25.38
CA MET A 123 18.78 -15.02 25.31
C MET A 123 19.86 -15.59 26.25
N LEU A 124 20.55 -14.77 27.04
CA LEU A 124 21.71 -15.18 27.85
C LEU A 124 21.35 -15.75 29.23
N ASP A 125 20.08 -15.73 29.65
CA ASP A 125 19.64 -16.33 30.92
C ASP A 125 18.51 -17.35 30.74
N PRO A 126 18.81 -18.67 30.77
CA PRO A 126 17.82 -19.75 30.69
C PRO A 126 16.74 -19.72 31.79
N ASN A 127 16.95 -18.95 32.87
CA ASN A 127 16.01 -18.86 33.99
C ASN A 127 15.04 -17.68 33.86
N ASN A 128 15.20 -16.80 32.86
CA ASN A 128 14.37 -15.61 32.69
C ASN A 128 13.43 -15.71 31.47
N ILE A 129 12.79 -16.87 31.32
CA ILE A 129 11.79 -17.13 30.28
C ILE A 129 10.47 -16.48 30.72
N ALA A 130 10.17 -15.30 30.18
CA ALA A 130 8.89 -14.62 30.44
C ALA A 130 7.71 -15.43 29.88
N ASN A 131 6.80 -15.85 30.75
CA ASN A 131 5.52 -16.45 30.40
C ASN A 131 4.47 -15.36 30.15
N ARG A 132 3.37 -15.72 29.47
CA ARG A 132 2.21 -14.83 29.31
C ARG A 132 1.63 -14.54 30.70
N GLY A 133 1.98 -13.40 31.28
CA GLY A 133 1.52 -12.98 32.62
C GLY A 133 2.58 -12.31 33.50
N ASP A 134 3.86 -12.44 33.15
CA ASP A 134 4.99 -11.90 33.93
C ASP A 134 5.15 -10.39 33.65
N LEU A 135 4.24 -9.60 34.19
CA LEU A 135 4.40 -8.14 34.31
C LEU A 135 4.94 -7.85 35.72
N PRO A 136 5.96 -6.99 35.87
CA PRO A 136 6.38 -6.48 37.17
C PRO A 136 5.18 -5.94 37.97
N GLU A 137 5.13 -6.23 39.27
CA GLU A 137 4.03 -5.81 40.16
C GLU A 137 3.84 -4.28 40.24
N ASP A 138 4.76 -3.49 39.69
CA ASP A 138 4.78 -2.03 39.73
C ASP A 138 4.33 -1.32 38.44
N TRP A 139 3.87 -2.04 37.40
CA TRP A 139 3.24 -1.35 36.27
C TRP A 139 1.81 -0.88 36.62
N GLU A 140 1.71 0.42 36.91
CA GLU A 140 0.52 1.27 37.11
C GLU A 140 -0.71 1.14 36.15
N TRP A 141 -0.67 0.46 35.00
CA TRP A 141 -1.90 0.23 34.18
C TRP A 141 -2.81 -0.88 34.72
N ARG A 142 -2.33 -1.72 35.64
CA ARG A 142 -3.13 -2.77 36.28
C ARG A 142 -3.93 -2.29 37.50
N VAL A 143 -3.78 -1.03 37.92
CA VAL A 143 -4.52 -0.43 39.06
C VAL A 143 -5.75 0.38 38.62
N LYS A 144 -6.14 0.33 37.34
CA LYS A 144 -7.44 0.86 36.89
C LYS A 144 -8.22 -0.13 36.05
N ARG A 145 -8.80 -1.12 36.74
CA ARG A 145 -10.21 -1.48 36.57
C ARG A 145 -10.73 -2.29 37.75
#